data_AF-A0A5H2PR28-F1
#
_entry.id   AF-A0A5H2PR28-F1
#
_cell.length_a   1.000
_cell.length_b   1.000
_cell.length_c   1.000
_cell.angle_alpha   90.00
_cell.angle_beta   90.00
_cell.angle_gamma   90.00
#
_symmetry.space_group_name_H-M   'P 1'
#
loop_
_entity.id
_entity.type
_entity.pdbx_description
1 polymer ?
#
loop_
_entity_poly.entity_id
_entity_poly.type
_entity_poly.pdbx_seq_one_letter_code
_entity_poly.pdbx_strand_id
1 'polypeptide(L)'
;MHPVPDNAFERFVMQRKKDLQRIARHTAGEHQLTDVLHEAWIMAESLQPPNGTRLDLENAACQEKLLSHLYQHLVRYTEQNVRRAIRLDHATSGHDQDDDVHPLTYLLVSDEGRDLLGGLIERESASALDADLDAHGSLAAAYVHLLRHFDNRMSAVANHLLISRSYAYRCCARARQLATHLQHIPIPVSNERRIPGPWRRFRLRRMPIQLSFDFDDELPFQSAR
;
A
#
# COMPACT_ATOMS: atom_id res chain seq x y z
N MET A 1 -42.04 15.01 7.71
CA MET A 1 -40.92 15.57 8.51
C MET A 1 -41.39 16.91 9.09
N HIS A 2 -41.77 16.95 10.36
CA HIS A 2 -42.04 18.22 11.06
C HIS A 2 -40.99 18.37 12.18
N PRO A 3 -40.24 19.48 12.24
CA PRO A 3 -39.21 19.69 13.26
C PRO A 3 -39.85 19.67 14.66
N VAL A 4 -39.11 19.17 15.65
CA VAL A 4 -39.39 19.49 17.06
C VAL A 4 -39.35 21.03 17.14
N PRO A 5 -40.31 21.72 17.79
CA PRO A 5 -40.17 23.16 17.97
C PRO A 5 -38.91 23.38 18.81
N ASP A 6 -37.85 23.90 18.18
CA ASP A 6 -36.53 24.13 18.79
C ASP A 6 -36.64 24.78 20.18
N ASN A 7 -37.65 25.64 20.37
CA ASN A 7 -38.00 26.31 21.62
C ASN A 7 -38.28 25.39 22.83
N ALA A 8 -38.74 24.15 22.64
CA ALA A 8 -39.01 23.22 23.76
C ALA A 8 -37.72 22.54 24.23
N PHE A 9 -36.85 22.17 23.29
CA PHE A 9 -35.55 21.59 23.59
C PHE A 9 -34.60 22.62 24.21
N GLU A 10 -34.57 23.85 23.71
CA GLU A 10 -33.80 24.94 24.31
C GLU A 10 -34.19 25.21 25.77
N ARG A 11 -35.50 25.18 26.08
CA ARG A 11 -36.01 25.31 27.44
C ARG A 11 -35.58 24.15 28.34
N PHE A 12 -35.61 22.92 27.84
CA PHE A 12 -35.07 21.76 28.54
C PHE A 12 -33.57 21.92 28.85
N VAL A 13 -32.78 22.32 27.85
CA VAL A 13 -31.32 22.52 27.98
C VAL A 13 -31.01 23.58 29.03
N MET A 14 -31.75 24.70 29.04
CA MET A 14 -31.58 25.74 30.05
C MET A 14 -31.95 25.26 31.45
N GLN A 15 -33.06 24.53 31.61
CA GLN A 15 -33.52 24.02 32.90
C GLN A 15 -32.60 22.94 33.48
N ARG A 16 -32.07 22.05 32.63
CA ARG A 16 -31.29 20.86 33.05
C ARG A 16 -29.80 20.96 32.74
N LYS A 17 -29.29 22.16 32.46
CA LYS A 17 -27.88 22.42 32.12
C LYS A 17 -26.88 21.82 33.12
N LYS A 18 -27.17 21.94 34.43
CA LYS A 18 -26.30 21.39 35.49
C LYS A 18 -26.22 19.87 35.45
N ASP A 19 -27.35 19.21 35.19
CA ASP A 19 -27.41 17.75 35.10
C ASP A 19 -26.66 17.26 33.85
N LEU A 20 -26.84 17.93 32.70
CA LEU A 20 -26.11 17.62 31.47
C LEU A 20 -24.59 17.84 31.61
N GLN A 21 -24.17 18.92 32.29
CA GLN A 21 -22.76 19.16 32.60
C GLN A 21 -22.19 18.09 33.54
N ARG A 22 -22.99 17.62 34.51
CA ARG A 22 -22.59 16.52 35.38
C ARG A 22 -22.37 15.23 34.59
N ILE A 23 -23.25 14.93 33.62
CA ILE A 23 -23.07 13.77 32.74
C ILE A 23 -21.77 13.90 31.93
N ALA A 24 -21.52 15.06 31.29
CA ALA A 24 -20.29 15.32 30.53
C ALA A 24 -19.01 15.18 31.37
N ARG A 25 -19.05 15.51 32.67
CA ARG A 25 -17.90 15.29 33.55
C ARG A 25 -17.70 13.83 33.92
N HIS A 26 -18.78 13.06 34.02
CA HIS A 26 -18.71 11.64 34.33
C HIS A 26 -18.21 10.78 33.16
N THR A 27 -18.16 11.31 31.94
CA THR A 27 -17.54 10.62 30.79
C THR A 27 -16.01 10.76 30.75
N ALA A 28 -15.39 11.21 31.85
CA ALA A 28 -13.94 11.35 32.00
C ALA A 28 -13.24 12.12 30.86
N GLY A 29 -13.95 13.10 30.26
CA GLY A 29 -13.43 13.95 29.18
C GLY A 29 -13.69 13.47 27.75
N GLU A 30 -14.34 12.31 27.55
CA GLU A 30 -14.67 11.79 26.21
C GLU A 30 -15.73 12.62 25.48
N HIS A 31 -16.67 13.21 26.24
CA HIS A 31 -17.77 13.98 25.70
C HIS A 31 -17.77 15.40 26.26
N GLN A 32 -17.77 16.38 25.37
CA GLN A 32 -18.04 17.76 25.73
C GLN A 32 -19.53 17.97 25.96
N LEU A 33 -19.89 19.10 26.58
CA LEU A 33 -21.28 19.46 26.80
C LEU A 33 -22.07 19.49 25.48
N THR A 34 -21.45 19.95 24.40
CA THR A 34 -22.05 19.97 23.05
C THR A 34 -22.42 18.57 22.58
N ASP A 35 -21.57 17.58 22.84
CA ASP A 35 -21.79 16.21 22.38
C ASP A 35 -22.95 15.58 23.15
N VAL A 36 -22.99 15.80 24.46
CA VAL A 36 -24.10 15.41 25.33
C VAL A 36 -25.43 16.03 24.88
N LEU A 37 -25.43 17.25 24.35
CA LEU A 37 -26.63 17.91 23.81
C LEU A 37 -27.12 17.26 22.51
N HIS A 38 -26.20 16.94 21.59
CA HIS A 38 -26.56 16.25 20.35
C HIS A 38 -27.11 14.85 20.64
N GLU A 39 -26.47 14.11 21.55
CA GLU A 39 -26.94 12.81 22.00
C GLU A 39 -28.31 12.89 22.69
N ALA A 40 -28.54 13.92 23.51
CA ALA A 40 -29.86 14.17 24.10
C ALA A 40 -30.94 14.36 23.04
N TRP A 41 -30.62 15.08 21.97
CA TRP A 41 -31.55 15.35 20.89
C TRP A 41 -31.89 14.08 20.10
N ILE A 42 -30.88 13.31 19.70
CA ILE A 42 -31.04 12.02 19.01
C ILE A 42 -31.83 11.04 19.91
N MET A 43 -31.51 11.00 21.19
CA MET A 43 -32.14 10.10 22.15
C MET A 43 -33.62 10.46 22.38
N ALA A 44 -33.97 11.76 22.42
CA ALA A 44 -35.36 12.21 22.50
C ALA A 44 -36.21 11.73 21.32
N GLU A 45 -35.60 11.60 20.13
CA GLU A 45 -36.27 11.05 18.96
C GLU A 45 -36.41 9.52 19.04
N SER A 46 -35.38 8.82 19.52
CA SER A 46 -35.38 7.35 19.66
C SER A 46 -36.33 6.82 20.75
N LEU A 47 -36.58 7.61 21.81
CA LEU A 47 -37.44 7.24 22.94
C LEU A 47 -38.94 7.41 22.66
N GLN A 48 -39.33 7.70 21.43
CA GLN A 48 -40.74 7.81 21.05
C GLN A 48 -41.45 6.45 21.23
N PRO A 49 -42.51 6.37 22.06
CA PRO A 49 -43.30 5.15 22.18
C PRO A 49 -43.91 4.73 20.84
N PRO A 50 -44.19 3.42 20.64
CA PRO A 50 -44.74 2.88 19.39
C PRO A 50 -46.09 3.49 18.97
N ASN A 51 -46.76 4.21 19.87
CA ASN A 51 -47.99 4.95 19.61
C ASN A 51 -47.76 6.31 18.92
N GLY A 52 -46.52 6.64 18.53
CA GLY A 52 -46.18 7.81 17.72
C GLY A 52 -46.29 9.16 18.46
N THR A 53 -46.53 9.14 19.78
CA THR A 53 -46.56 10.37 20.59
C THR A 53 -45.12 10.79 20.92
N ARG A 54 -44.74 12.02 20.58
CA ARG A 54 -43.40 12.54 20.90
C ARG A 54 -43.18 12.65 22.41
N LEU A 55 -41.93 12.46 22.84
CA LEU A 55 -41.56 12.69 24.23
C LEU A 55 -41.82 14.16 24.59
N ASP A 56 -42.68 14.39 25.58
CA ASP A 56 -43.00 15.73 26.04
C ASP A 56 -41.86 16.26 26.92
N LEU A 57 -41.00 17.11 26.35
CA LEU A 57 -39.85 17.72 27.02
C LEU A 57 -40.24 18.81 28.02
N GLU A 58 -41.51 19.24 28.06
CA GLU A 58 -42.02 20.18 29.07
C GLU A 58 -42.42 19.45 30.37
N ASN A 59 -42.63 18.13 30.31
CA ASN A 59 -42.96 17.31 31.47
C ASN A 59 -41.70 16.84 32.23
N ALA A 60 -41.60 17.20 33.51
CA ALA A 60 -40.48 16.84 34.38
C ALA A 60 -40.20 15.33 34.46
N ALA A 61 -41.24 14.48 34.44
CA ALA A 61 -41.07 13.02 34.49
C ALA A 61 -40.45 12.47 33.19
N CYS A 62 -40.76 13.09 32.05
CA CYS A 62 -40.16 12.74 30.76
C CYS A 62 -38.71 13.20 30.67
N GLN A 63 -38.42 14.41 31.19
CA GLN A 63 -37.04 14.92 31.28
C GLN A 63 -36.14 14.00 32.12
N GLU A 64 -36.63 13.52 33.26
CA GLU A 64 -35.85 12.65 34.15
C GLU A 64 -35.59 11.27 33.52
N LYS A 65 -36.58 10.71 32.79
CA LYS A 65 -36.40 9.49 31.99
C LYS A 65 -35.34 9.66 30.90
N LEU A 66 -35.35 10.80 30.20
CA LEU A 66 -34.34 11.09 29.19
C LEU A 66 -32.94 11.22 29.80
N LEU A 67 -32.80 11.98 30.90
CA LEU A 67 -31.51 12.15 31.59
C LEU A 67 -30.94 10.84 32.12
N SER A 68 -31.81 9.97 32.66
CA SER A 68 -31.40 8.66 33.19
C SER A 68 -30.97 7.70 32.07
N HIS A 69 -31.69 7.66 30.95
CA HIS A 69 -31.26 6.94 29.75
C HIS A 69 -29.94 7.47 29.19
N LEU A 70 -29.78 8.80 29.14
CA LEU A 70 -28.59 9.45 28.62
C LEU A 70 -27.37 9.15 29.48
N TYR A 71 -27.52 9.22 30.80
CA TYR A 71 -26.47 8.81 31.74
C TYR A 71 -26.11 7.33 31.56
N GLN A 72 -27.10 6.47 31.39
CA GLN A 72 -26.85 5.05 31.22
C GLN A 72 -26.18 4.72 29.88
N HIS A 73 -26.53 5.42 28.81
CA HIS A 73 -25.92 5.30 27.49
C HIS A 73 -24.47 5.80 27.49
N LEU A 74 -24.25 7.05 27.91
CA LEU A 74 -22.95 7.73 27.81
C LEU A 74 -21.96 7.40 28.92
N VAL A 75 -22.42 6.91 30.08
CA VAL A 75 -21.54 6.62 31.22
C VAL A 75 -21.50 5.13 31.53
N ARG A 76 -22.62 4.41 31.54
CA ARG A 76 -22.60 2.99 31.97
C ARG A 76 -22.26 2.01 30.86
N TYR A 77 -22.83 2.17 29.66
CA TYR A 77 -22.67 1.19 28.59
C TYR A 77 -21.43 1.46 27.71
N THR A 78 -21.10 2.71 27.46
CA THR A 78 -19.81 3.11 26.84
C THR A 78 -18.63 2.65 27.69
N GLU A 79 -18.66 2.86 29.01
CA GLU A 79 -17.59 2.40 29.90
C GLU A 79 -17.45 0.88 29.93
N GLN A 80 -18.49 0.08 29.64
CA GLN A 80 -18.34 -1.38 29.66
C GLN A 80 -17.45 -1.89 28.52
N ASN A 81 -17.56 -1.28 27.34
CA ASN A 81 -16.71 -1.58 26.18
C ASN A 81 -15.32 -0.94 26.33
N VAL A 82 -15.25 0.27 26.89
CA VAL A 82 -13.99 0.99 27.13
C VAL A 82 -13.19 0.40 28.29
N ARG A 83 -13.81 -0.18 29.33
CA ARG A 83 -13.13 -0.80 30.49
C ARG A 83 -12.22 -1.97 30.10
N ARG A 84 -12.46 -2.59 28.93
CA ARG A 84 -11.59 -3.63 28.36
C ARG A 84 -10.68 -3.12 27.24
N ALA A 85 -10.89 -1.90 26.76
CA ALA A 85 -10.07 -1.29 25.73
C ALA A 85 -8.89 -0.57 26.37
N ILE A 86 -7.69 -0.75 25.81
CA ILE A 86 -6.51 -0.01 26.22
C ILE A 86 -6.50 1.29 25.42
N ARG A 87 -6.57 2.43 26.11
CA ARG A 87 -6.58 3.75 25.49
C ARG A 87 -5.19 4.09 24.98
N LEU A 88 -4.99 4.17 23.67
CA LEU A 88 -3.70 4.49 23.03
C LEU A 88 -3.28 5.96 23.22
N ASP A 89 -4.26 6.86 23.43
CA ASP A 89 -4.00 8.30 23.51
C ASP A 89 -3.76 8.80 24.95
N HIS A 90 -3.83 7.93 25.95
CA HIS A 90 -3.68 8.29 27.36
C HIS A 90 -2.59 7.45 27.98
N ALA A 91 -1.38 8.00 28.12
CA ALA A 91 -0.34 7.37 28.92
C ALA A 91 -0.95 7.04 30.30
N THR A 92 -0.76 5.80 30.74
CA THR A 92 -1.42 5.28 31.94
C THR A 92 -0.91 6.11 33.11
N SER A 93 -1.77 6.94 33.71
CA SER A 93 -1.37 7.89 34.76
C SER A 93 -0.85 7.10 35.96
N GLY A 94 0.46 6.97 36.06
CA GLY A 94 1.09 6.12 37.06
C GLY A 94 2.60 6.27 37.16
N HIS A 95 3.31 6.68 36.10
CA HIS A 95 4.75 6.90 36.17
C HIS A 95 5.10 8.33 35.73
N ASP A 96 5.54 9.13 36.70
CA ASP A 96 6.32 10.33 36.44
C ASP A 96 7.66 9.90 35.83
N GLN A 97 7.71 9.70 34.52
CA GLN A 97 8.95 9.69 33.75
C GLN A 97 8.66 10.13 32.31
N ASP A 98 9.54 11.02 31.85
CA ASP A 98 9.33 12.05 30.83
C ASP A 98 9.33 11.52 29.38
N ASP A 99 8.94 10.26 29.14
CA ASP A 99 9.07 9.62 27.82
C ASP A 99 8.17 8.37 27.66
N ASP A 100 6.97 8.38 28.24
CA ASP A 100 6.08 7.20 28.25
C ASP A 100 5.36 6.98 26.90
N VAL A 101 6.12 6.45 25.94
CA VAL A 101 5.58 5.75 24.76
C VAL A 101 4.68 4.61 25.26
N HIS A 102 3.44 4.55 24.77
CA HIS A 102 2.47 3.54 25.19
C HIS A 102 3.05 2.12 25.08
N PRO A 103 2.85 1.22 26.05
CA PRO A 103 3.38 -0.15 25.98
C PRO A 103 2.89 -0.92 24.74
N LEU A 104 1.74 -0.53 24.17
CA LEU A 104 1.22 -1.11 22.94
C LEU A 104 1.78 -0.51 21.66
N THR A 105 2.42 0.66 21.70
CA THR A 105 2.97 1.30 20.50
C THR A 105 4.00 0.41 19.82
N TYR A 106 4.79 -0.34 20.59
CA TYR A 106 5.74 -1.33 20.06
C TYR A 106 5.07 -2.47 19.29
N LEU A 107 3.85 -2.87 19.67
CA LEU A 107 3.08 -3.91 18.96
C LEU A 107 2.43 -3.39 17.67
N LEU A 108 2.24 -2.07 17.56
CA LEU A 108 1.69 -1.42 16.37
C LEU A 108 2.76 -1.06 15.34
N VAL A 109 4.03 -1.06 15.73
CA VAL A 109 5.15 -0.94 14.80
C VAL A 109 5.26 -2.23 13.98
N SER A 110 4.69 -2.22 12.78
CA SER A 110 4.90 -3.30 11.81
C SER A 110 6.35 -3.26 11.29
N ASP A 111 6.93 -4.45 11.08
CA ASP A 111 8.22 -4.67 10.41
C ASP A 111 9.39 -3.85 11.01
N GLU A 112 9.50 -3.82 12.35
CA GLU A 112 10.59 -3.17 13.11
C GLU A 112 10.75 -1.67 12.83
N GLY A 113 9.73 -1.00 12.28
CA GLY A 113 9.79 0.41 11.93
C GLY A 113 10.36 0.66 10.54
N ARG A 114 10.39 -0.35 9.66
CA ARG A 114 10.68 -0.13 8.24
C ARG A 114 9.64 0.80 7.62
N ASP A 115 10.15 1.79 6.90
CA ASP A 115 9.33 2.68 6.09
C ASP A 115 8.66 1.87 4.98
N LEU A 116 7.34 1.67 5.12
CA LEU A 116 6.52 0.97 4.15
C LEU A 116 6.60 1.62 2.77
N LEU A 117 6.71 2.96 2.74
CA LEU A 117 6.84 3.69 1.48
C LEU A 117 8.19 3.38 0.81
N GLY A 118 9.28 3.42 1.58
CA GLY A 118 10.61 3.03 1.12
C GLY A 118 10.62 1.61 0.52
N GLY A 119 10.05 0.63 1.22
CA GLY A 119 9.98 -0.75 0.72
C GLY A 119 9.16 -0.90 -0.57
N LEU A 120 8.09 -0.12 -0.73
CA LEU A 120 7.28 -0.11 -1.96
C LEU A 120 8.04 0.53 -3.13
N ILE A 121 8.76 1.62 -2.90
CA ILE A 121 9.59 2.30 -3.91
C ILE A 121 10.72 1.38 -4.40
N GLU A 122 11.39 0.67 -3.50
CA GLU A 122 12.43 -0.30 -3.86
C GLU A 122 11.87 -1.43 -4.74
N ARG A 123 10.68 -1.91 -4.42
CA ARG A 123 10.03 -2.98 -5.18
C ARG A 123 9.58 -2.52 -6.56
N GLU A 124 9.03 -1.32 -6.67
CA GLU A 124 8.61 -0.72 -7.95
C GLU A 124 9.82 -0.44 -8.84
N SER A 125 10.91 0.10 -8.28
CA SER A 125 12.13 0.37 -9.04
C SER A 125 12.84 -0.90 -9.52
N ALA A 126 12.84 -1.98 -8.72
CA ALA A 126 13.33 -3.29 -9.15
C ALA A 126 12.49 -3.86 -10.32
N SER A 127 11.16 -3.75 -10.23
CA SER A 127 10.26 -4.21 -11.30
C SER A 127 10.40 -3.40 -12.59
N ALA A 128 10.60 -2.09 -12.50
CA ALA A 128 10.83 -1.23 -13.66
C ALA A 128 12.16 -1.57 -14.35
N LEU A 129 13.20 -1.87 -13.58
CA LEU A 129 14.49 -2.28 -14.11
C LEU A 129 14.42 -3.65 -14.81
N ASP A 130 13.65 -4.59 -14.27
CA ASP A 130 13.44 -5.89 -14.92
C ASP A 130 12.65 -5.74 -16.23
N ALA A 131 11.63 -4.88 -16.28
CA ALA A 131 10.88 -4.59 -17.50
C ALA A 131 11.74 -3.93 -18.60
N ASP A 132 12.67 -3.04 -18.21
CA ASP A 132 13.61 -2.40 -19.14
C ASP A 132 14.60 -3.42 -19.72
N LEU A 133 15.12 -4.33 -18.88
CA LEU A 133 15.98 -5.42 -19.33
C LEU A 133 15.26 -6.40 -20.28
N ASP A 134 14.01 -6.75 -20.00
CA ASP A 134 13.17 -7.60 -20.86
C ASP A 134 12.89 -6.94 -22.22
N ALA A 135 12.72 -5.61 -22.25
CA ALA A 135 12.53 -4.86 -23.50
C ALA A 135 13.79 -4.86 -24.39
N HIS A 136 14.98 -5.06 -23.82
CA HIS A 136 16.23 -5.02 -24.56
C HIS A 136 16.57 -6.30 -25.32
N GLY A 137 15.89 -7.43 -25.07
CA GLY A 137 16.00 -8.68 -25.84
C GLY A 137 17.44 -9.16 -26.10
N SER A 138 18.40 -8.71 -25.29
CA SER A 138 19.83 -8.80 -25.58
C SER A 138 20.48 -9.94 -24.83
N LEU A 139 21.55 -10.49 -25.42
CA LEU A 139 22.33 -11.54 -24.75
C LEU A 139 22.95 -11.02 -23.44
N ALA A 140 23.30 -9.74 -23.35
CA ALA A 140 23.79 -9.12 -22.12
C ALA A 140 22.71 -9.02 -21.04
N ALA A 141 21.49 -8.61 -21.39
CA ALA A 141 20.36 -8.57 -20.47
C ALA A 141 20.02 -9.97 -19.94
N ALA A 142 20.03 -10.99 -20.80
CA ALA A 142 19.82 -12.38 -20.40
C ALA A 142 20.85 -12.88 -19.36
N TYR A 143 22.13 -12.50 -19.51
CA TYR A 143 23.16 -12.82 -18.51
C TYR A 143 22.94 -12.06 -17.18
N VAL A 144 22.44 -10.83 -17.22
CA VAL A 144 22.10 -10.07 -16.00
C VAL A 144 20.94 -10.73 -15.26
N HIS A 145 19.87 -11.16 -15.96
CA HIS A 145 18.78 -11.91 -15.34
C HIS A 145 19.24 -13.23 -14.73
N LEU A 146 20.06 -14.00 -15.46
CA LEU A 146 20.66 -15.24 -14.94
C LEU A 146 21.50 -14.97 -13.68
N LEU A 147 22.31 -13.92 -13.68
CA LEU A 147 23.13 -13.59 -12.51
C LEU A 147 22.27 -13.21 -11.31
N ARG A 148 21.23 -12.38 -11.50
CA ARG A 148 20.29 -12.04 -10.42
C ARG A 148 19.58 -13.26 -9.87
N HIS A 149 19.11 -14.15 -10.74
CA HIS A 149 18.42 -15.38 -10.34
C HIS A 149 19.28 -16.30 -9.46
N PHE A 150 20.62 -16.29 -9.65
CA PHE A 150 21.56 -17.10 -8.88
C PHE A 150 22.34 -16.30 -7.82
N ASP A 151 21.81 -15.19 -7.32
CA ASP A 151 22.46 -14.31 -6.32
C ASP A 151 23.88 -13.87 -6.71
N ASN A 152 24.10 -13.55 -7.99
CA ASN A 152 25.38 -13.19 -8.58
C ASN A 152 26.47 -14.27 -8.48
N ARG A 153 26.09 -15.55 -8.27
CA ARG A 153 27.04 -16.67 -8.20
C ARG A 153 27.27 -17.27 -9.59
N MET A 154 28.36 -16.88 -10.25
CA MET A 154 28.74 -17.39 -11.57
C MET A 154 28.96 -18.91 -11.61
N SER A 155 29.36 -19.53 -10.50
CA SER A 155 29.47 -21.00 -10.40
C SER A 155 28.12 -21.69 -10.58
N ALA A 156 27.05 -21.15 -9.98
CA ALA A 156 25.71 -21.67 -10.11
C ALA A 156 25.16 -21.47 -11.54
N VAL A 157 25.41 -20.30 -12.14
CA VAL A 157 25.07 -20.02 -13.55
C VAL A 157 25.77 -21.01 -14.49
N ALA A 158 27.07 -21.26 -14.29
CA ALA A 158 27.84 -22.19 -15.12
C ALA A 158 27.32 -23.63 -15.00
N ASN A 159 26.99 -24.07 -13.78
CA ASN A 159 26.38 -25.36 -13.53
C ASN A 159 25.00 -25.48 -14.19
N HIS A 160 24.17 -24.43 -14.11
CA HIS A 160 22.85 -24.39 -14.74
C HIS A 160 22.92 -24.47 -16.27
N LEU A 161 23.89 -23.77 -16.87
CA LEU A 161 24.14 -23.79 -18.31
C LEU A 161 24.94 -25.02 -18.79
N LEU A 162 25.35 -25.90 -17.87
CA LEU A 162 26.18 -27.09 -18.14
C LEU A 162 27.49 -26.74 -18.87
N ILE A 163 28.11 -25.62 -18.50
CA ILE A 163 29.38 -25.14 -19.07
C ILE A 163 30.44 -24.96 -17.98
N SER A 164 31.71 -24.93 -18.38
CA SER A 164 32.78 -24.58 -17.45
C SER A 164 32.66 -23.14 -16.98
N ARG A 165 33.04 -22.89 -15.71
CA ARG A 165 33.04 -21.55 -15.10
C ARG A 165 33.85 -20.54 -15.92
N SER A 166 35.01 -20.93 -16.42
CA SER A 166 35.87 -20.07 -17.26
C SER A 166 35.17 -19.70 -18.57
N TYR A 167 34.42 -20.62 -19.16
CA TYR A 167 33.66 -20.34 -20.38
C TYR A 167 32.46 -19.41 -20.12
N ALA A 168 31.76 -19.58 -18.99
CA ALA A 168 30.69 -18.69 -18.56
C ALA A 168 31.17 -17.23 -18.42
N TYR A 169 32.32 -17.01 -17.77
CA TYR A 169 32.94 -15.69 -17.68
C TYR A 169 33.29 -15.12 -19.06
N ARG A 170 33.86 -15.94 -19.96
CA ARG A 170 34.18 -15.51 -21.32
C ARG A 170 32.94 -15.10 -22.10
N CYS A 171 31.85 -15.85 -21.98
CA CYS A 171 30.57 -15.53 -22.61
C CYS A 171 29.96 -14.24 -22.04
N CYS A 172 29.99 -14.05 -20.72
CA CYS A 172 29.54 -12.81 -20.07
C CYS A 172 30.36 -11.59 -20.51
N ALA A 173 31.69 -11.73 -20.63
CA ALA A 173 32.57 -10.66 -21.11
C ALA A 173 32.26 -10.30 -22.57
N ARG A 174 32.06 -11.31 -23.42
CA ARG A 174 31.62 -11.13 -24.81
C ARG A 174 30.27 -10.44 -24.91
N ALA A 175 29.31 -10.84 -24.07
CA ALA A 175 27.99 -10.21 -23.99
C ALA A 175 28.09 -8.72 -23.66
N ARG A 176 28.92 -8.38 -22.67
CA ARG A 176 29.18 -7.00 -22.28
C ARG A 176 29.83 -6.19 -23.41
N GLN A 177 30.80 -6.76 -24.11
CA GLN A 177 31.41 -6.11 -25.29
C GLN A 177 30.36 -5.83 -26.37
N LEU A 178 29.49 -6.80 -26.66
CA LEU A 178 28.41 -6.63 -27.64
C LEU A 178 27.44 -5.51 -27.22
N ALA A 179 27.09 -5.43 -25.94
CA ALA A 179 26.22 -4.37 -25.43
C ALA A 179 26.83 -2.97 -25.53
N THR A 180 28.16 -2.84 -25.39
CA THR A 180 28.84 -1.55 -25.55
C THR A 180 28.89 -1.09 -27.01
N HIS A 181 29.06 -2.02 -27.95
CA HIS A 181 29.33 -1.70 -29.36
C HIS A 181 28.10 -1.73 -30.26
N LEU A 182 27.07 -2.49 -29.90
CA LEU A 182 25.85 -2.61 -30.69
C LEU A 182 24.77 -1.70 -30.11
N GLN A 183 24.30 -0.75 -30.94
CA GLN A 183 23.07 -0.03 -30.63
C GLN A 183 21.90 -0.99 -30.77
N HIS A 184 21.22 -1.26 -29.65
CA HIS A 184 20.05 -2.11 -29.63
C HIS A 184 18.93 -1.45 -30.45
N ILE A 185 18.51 -2.11 -31.53
CA ILE A 185 17.21 -1.85 -32.14
C ILE A 185 16.20 -2.48 -31.19
N PRO A 186 15.27 -1.73 -30.59
CA PRO A 186 14.26 -2.30 -29.71
C PRO A 186 13.44 -3.29 -30.54
N ILE A 187 13.62 -4.58 -30.27
CA ILE A 187 12.76 -5.62 -30.83
C ILE A 187 11.55 -5.62 -29.91
N PRO A 188 10.36 -5.15 -30.35
CA PRO A 188 9.19 -5.23 -29.51
C PRO A 188 8.99 -6.70 -29.15
N VAL A 189 8.96 -6.99 -27.84
CA VAL A 189 8.63 -8.31 -27.29
C VAL A 189 7.45 -8.89 -28.06
N SER A 190 7.64 -10.12 -28.52
CA SER A 190 6.78 -10.79 -29.49
C SER A 190 5.36 -10.90 -28.95
N ASN A 191 4.52 -9.90 -29.21
CA ASN A 191 3.09 -10.13 -29.26
C ASN A 191 2.90 -11.10 -30.42
N GLU A 192 2.54 -12.35 -30.12
CA GLU A 192 2.36 -13.48 -31.08
C GLU A 192 1.49 -13.13 -32.31
N ARG A 193 0.83 -11.97 -32.29
CA ARG A 193 0.00 -11.40 -33.37
C ARG A 193 0.75 -10.56 -34.40
N ARG A 194 2.02 -10.17 -34.20
CA ARG A 194 2.80 -9.37 -35.15
C ARG A 194 3.96 -10.17 -35.73
N ILE A 195 3.64 -11.11 -36.61
CA ILE A 195 4.63 -11.63 -37.56
C ILE A 195 4.97 -10.44 -38.49
N PRO A 196 6.20 -9.92 -38.51
CA PRO A 196 6.57 -8.88 -39.45
C PRO A 196 6.37 -9.45 -40.85
N GLY A 197 5.37 -8.92 -41.57
CA GLY A 197 5.18 -9.24 -42.97
C GLY A 197 6.43 -8.84 -43.78
N PRO A 198 6.60 -9.38 -44.99
CA PRO A 198 7.69 -8.96 -45.85
C PRO A 198 7.69 -7.44 -45.97
N TRP A 199 8.82 -6.79 -45.67
CA TRP A 199 8.97 -5.32 -45.74
C TRP A 199 8.59 -4.77 -47.14
N ARG A 200 8.54 -5.64 -48.16
CA ARG A 200 8.09 -5.31 -49.51
C ARG A 200 6.77 -6.00 -49.84
N ARG A 201 5.80 -5.23 -50.38
CA ARG A 201 4.52 -5.72 -50.90
C ARG A 201 4.63 -6.68 -52.09
N PHE A 202 5.79 -6.73 -52.74
CA PHE A 202 6.02 -7.54 -53.94
C PHE A 202 7.43 -8.14 -53.94
N ARG A 203 7.53 -9.39 -54.40
CA ARG A 203 8.80 -10.10 -54.60
C ARG A 203 9.28 -9.85 -56.04
N LEU A 204 10.34 -9.05 -56.21
CA LEU A 204 11.15 -9.12 -57.42
C LEU A 204 11.75 -10.52 -57.49
N ARG A 205 11.43 -11.30 -58.54
CA ARG A 205 12.18 -12.52 -58.86
C ARG A 205 13.60 -12.10 -59.23
N ARG A 206 14.50 -12.13 -58.25
CA ARG A 206 15.94 -12.04 -58.52
C ARG A 206 16.37 -13.43 -58.96
N MET A 207 16.96 -13.53 -60.15
CA MET A 207 17.74 -14.72 -60.48
C MET A 207 18.90 -14.79 -59.47
N PRO A 208 19.12 -15.94 -58.81
CA PRO A 208 20.27 -16.09 -57.94
C PRO A 208 21.53 -15.94 -58.79
N ILE A 209 22.22 -14.81 -58.62
CA ILE A 209 23.57 -14.64 -59.15
C ILE A 209 24.47 -15.30 -58.13
N GLN A 210 25.07 -16.43 -58.49
CA GLN A 210 26.13 -17.03 -57.70
C GLN A 210 27.32 -16.08 -57.76
N LEU A 211 27.56 -15.38 -56.66
CA LEU A 211 28.80 -14.62 -56.47
C LEU A 211 29.89 -15.64 -56.14
N SER A 212 30.77 -15.92 -57.09
CA SER A 212 32.02 -16.61 -56.80
C SER A 212 32.89 -15.66 -55.98
N PHE A 213 33.08 -15.98 -54.72
CA PHE A 213 34.15 -15.39 -53.94
C PHE A 213 35.41 -16.17 -54.26
N ASP A 214 36.32 -15.56 -55.01
CA ASP A 214 37.71 -16.03 -55.06
C ASP A 214 38.32 -15.67 -53.71
N PHE A 215 38.35 -16.64 -52.81
CA PHE A 215 39.21 -16.58 -51.64
C PHE A 215 40.60 -16.94 -52.15
N ASP A 216 41.45 -15.95 -52.38
CA ASP A 216 42.87 -16.22 -52.62
C ASP A 216 43.42 -16.95 -51.38
N ASP A 217 43.78 -18.22 -51.57
CA ASP A 217 44.10 -19.21 -50.53
C ASP A 217 45.48 -19.03 -49.86
N GLU A 218 46.04 -17.82 -49.85
CA GLU A 218 47.34 -17.57 -49.20
C GLU A 218 47.25 -16.45 -48.17
N LEU A 219 46.83 -16.81 -46.95
CA LEU A 219 47.21 -16.07 -45.76
C LEU A 219 48.68 -16.39 -45.46
N PRO A 220 49.59 -15.40 -45.37
CA PRO A 220 50.98 -15.66 -45.01
C PRO A 220 51.06 -16.02 -43.53
N PHE A 221 50.98 -17.32 -43.23
CA PHE A 221 51.40 -17.83 -41.93
C PHE A 221 52.92 -17.72 -41.84
N GLN A 222 53.42 -16.62 -41.28
CA GLN A 222 54.80 -16.54 -40.81
C GLN A 222 54.98 -17.57 -39.70
N SER A 223 55.58 -18.70 -40.04
CA SER A 223 56.08 -19.67 -39.09
C SER A 223 57.34 -19.09 -38.44
N ALA A 224 57.18 -18.53 -37.24
CA ALA A 224 58.32 -18.21 -36.40
C ALA A 224 58.95 -19.51 -35.90
N ARG A 225 60.20 -19.76 -36.31
CA ARG A 225 61.14 -20.68 -35.68
C ARG A 225 61.70 -20.05 -34.40
#